data_AF-A0A243QKB1-F1
#
_entry.id   AF-A0A243QKB1-F1
#
_cell.length_a   1.000
_cell.length_b   1.000
_cell.length_c   1.000
_cell.angle_alpha   90.00
_cell.angle_beta   90.00
_cell.angle_gamma   90.00
#
_symmetry.space_group_name_H-M   'P 1'
#
loop_
_entity.id
_entity.type
_entity.pdbx_description
1 polymer ?
#
loop_
_entity_poly.entity_id
_entity_poly.type
_entity_poly.pdbx_seq_one_letter_code
_entity_poly.pdbx_strand_id
1 'polypeptide(L)'
;MREPVDLLRQHTDALLKAVAGGERSPWGVGVIGMVMDQINETLAQACDHLHANLDMTGAGVREMGDQARATELVNMVTVQDLDPSIR
;
A
#
# COMPACT_ATOMS: atom_id res chain seq x y z
N MET A 1 2.92 -6.85 14.91
CA MET A 1 3.00 -5.42 14.54
C MET A 1 2.19 -5.23 13.27
N ARG A 2 1.38 -4.17 13.13
CA ARG A 2 0.74 -3.84 11.84
C ARG A 2 1.79 -3.28 10.89
N GLU A 3 1.72 -3.62 9.60
CA GLU A 3 2.59 -2.98 8.62
C GLU A 3 2.21 -1.50 8.47
N PRO A 4 3.17 -0.59 8.17
CA PRO A 4 2.89 0.84 8.01
C PRO A 4 1.78 1.15 6.98
N VAL A 5 1.67 0.33 5.93
CA VAL A 5 0.62 0.45 4.90
C VAL A 5 -0.78 0.13 5.45
N ASP A 6 -0.89 -0.82 6.38
CA ASP A 6 -2.15 -1.14 7.05
C ASP A 6 -2.58 -0.01 7.98
N LEU A 7 -1.62 0.62 8.66
CA LEU A 7 -1.88 1.79 9.51
C LEU A 7 -2.37 2.97 8.69
N LEU A 8 -1.72 3.25 7.55
CA LEU A 8 -2.15 4.30 6.63
C LEU A 8 -3.59 4.08 6.16
N ARG A 9 -3.91 2.85 5.71
CA ARG A 9 -5.27 2.46 5.30
C ARG A 9 -6.28 2.66 6.42
N GLN A 10 -5.93 2.27 7.64
CA GLN A 10 -6.81 2.48 8.79
C GLN A 10 -7.07 3.97 9.06
N HIS A 11 -6.05 4.83 8.93
CA HIS A 11 -6.19 6.26 9.18
C HIS A 11 -7.01 6.98 8.11
N THR A 12 -6.81 6.64 6.83
CA THR A 12 -7.57 7.22 5.72
C THR A 12 -9.04 6.78 5.79
N ASP A 13 -9.32 5.51 6.09
CA ASP A 13 -10.69 5.01 6.33
C ASP A 13 -11.39 5.76 7.48
N ALA A 14 -10.68 5.97 8.58
CA ALA A 14 -11.21 6.69 9.73
C ALA A 14 -11.51 8.17 9.39
N LEU A 15 -10.62 8.81 8.63
CA LEU A 15 -10.81 10.18 8.15
C LEU A 15 -12.05 10.29 7.26
N LEU A 16 -12.19 9.44 6.25
CA LEU A 16 -13.32 9.46 5.31
C LEU A 16 -14.66 9.25 6.02
N LYS A 17 -14.70 8.34 7.00
CA LYS A 17 -15.89 8.13 7.84
C LYS A 17 -16.21 9.35 8.71
N ALA A 18 -15.19 10.00 9.27
CA ALA A 18 -15.38 11.20 10.07
C ALA A 18 -15.91 12.38 9.21
N VAL A 19 -15.41 12.52 7.97
CA VAL A 19 -15.80 13.58 7.04
C VAL A 19 -17.23 13.39 6.51
N ALA A 20 -17.63 12.14 6.20
CA ALA A 20 -18.99 11.83 5.79
C ALA A 20 -20.03 12.16 6.87
N GLY A 21 -19.64 12.08 8.14
CA GLY A 21 -20.55 12.02 9.27
C GLY A 21 -21.40 10.75 9.24
N GLY A 22 -22.09 10.47 10.35
CA GLY A 22 -22.93 9.27 10.48
C GLY A 22 -24.20 9.34 9.63
N GLU A 23 -25.36 9.17 10.25
CA GLU A 23 -26.66 9.15 9.53
C GLU A 23 -27.04 10.49 8.87
N ARG A 24 -26.33 11.58 9.18
CA ARG A 24 -26.58 12.91 8.65
C ARG A 24 -25.24 13.58 8.34
N SER A 25 -25.08 14.04 7.10
CA SER A 25 -23.91 14.81 6.68
C SER A 25 -23.77 16.04 7.59
N PRO A 26 -22.59 16.27 8.20
CA PRO A 26 -22.36 17.41 9.09
C PRO A 26 -22.41 18.73 8.30
N TRP A 27 -22.38 18.64 6.98
CA TRP A 27 -22.41 19.73 6.02
C TRP A 27 -23.84 20.10 5.58
N GLY A 28 -24.87 19.38 6.06
CA GLY A 28 -26.28 19.63 5.77
C GLY A 28 -26.76 19.01 4.44
N VAL A 29 -28.03 19.29 4.07
CA VAL A 29 -28.72 18.71 2.90
C VAL A 29 -28.82 19.66 1.69
N GLY A 30 -27.94 20.66 1.61
CA GLY A 30 -27.91 21.65 0.54
C GLY A 30 -26.73 21.47 -0.42
N VAL A 31 -26.48 22.48 -1.26
CA VAL A 31 -25.35 22.51 -2.21
C VAL A 31 -24.01 22.25 -1.51
N ILE A 32 -23.83 22.79 -0.30
CA ILE A 32 -22.61 22.56 0.50
C ILE A 32 -22.45 21.08 0.85
N GLY A 33 -23.54 20.40 1.23
CA GLY A 33 -23.53 18.96 1.51
C GLY A 33 -23.12 18.16 0.28
N MET A 34 -23.75 18.42 -0.87
CA MET A 34 -23.42 17.74 -2.13
C MET A 34 -21.96 17.94 -2.55
N VAL A 35 -21.42 19.16 -2.39
CA VAL A 35 -20.01 19.43 -2.69
C VAL A 35 -19.10 18.66 -1.74
N MET A 36 -19.42 18.60 -0.46
CA MET A 36 -18.62 17.85 0.51
C MET A 36 -18.69 16.34 0.28
N ASP A 37 -19.84 15.81 -0.12
CA ASP A 37 -19.99 14.41 -0.51
C ASP A 37 -19.10 14.09 -1.73
N GLN A 38 -19.08 14.96 -2.75
CA GLN A 38 -18.21 14.79 -3.92
C GLN A 38 -16.72 14.87 -3.58
N ILE A 39 -16.34 15.78 -2.67
CA ILE A 39 -14.95 15.89 -2.18
C ILE A 39 -14.57 14.61 -1.43
N ASN A 40 -15.45 14.09 -0.58
CA ASN A 40 -15.20 12.86 0.17
C ASN A 40 -15.07 11.65 -0.75
N GLU A 41 -15.91 11.55 -1.78
CA GLU A 41 -15.82 10.49 -2.80
C GLU A 41 -14.51 10.56 -3.59
N THR A 42 -14.12 11.78 -4.03
CA THR A 42 -12.86 11.98 -4.77
C THR A 42 -11.66 11.62 -3.90
N LEU A 43 -11.70 11.99 -2.62
CA LEU A 43 -10.65 11.65 -1.67
C LEU A 43 -10.58 10.14 -1.43
N ALA A 44 -11.73 9.47 -1.31
CA ALA A 44 -11.80 8.01 -1.17
C ALA A 44 -11.13 7.30 -2.35
N GLN A 45 -11.47 7.70 -3.58
CA GLN A 45 -10.86 7.16 -4.79
C GLN A 45 -9.35 7.38 -4.83
N ALA A 46 -8.88 8.57 -4.46
CA ALA A 46 -7.45 8.87 -4.38
C ALA A 46 -6.73 8.01 -3.33
N CYS A 47 -7.34 7.82 -2.16
CA CYS A 47 -6.81 6.92 -1.13
C CYS A 47 -6.73 5.48 -1.61
N ASP A 48 -7.75 4.97 -2.31
CA ASP A 48 -7.74 3.62 -2.86
C ASP A 48 -6.62 3.42 -3.88
N HIS A 49 -6.43 4.39 -4.78
CA HIS A 49 -5.31 4.38 -5.72
C HIS A 49 -3.95 4.38 -5.02
N LEU A 50 -3.79 5.20 -3.96
CA LEU A 50 -2.55 5.23 -3.18
C LEU A 50 -2.30 3.88 -2.49
N HIS A 51 -3.31 3.28 -1.88
CA HIS A 51 -3.17 1.97 -1.23
C HIS A 51 -2.80 0.88 -2.25
N ALA A 52 -3.46 0.85 -3.40
CA ALA A 52 -3.14 -0.11 -4.47
C ALA A 52 -1.70 0.05 -4.97
N ASN A 53 -1.23 1.29 -5.14
CA ASN A 53 0.14 1.56 -5.56
C ASN A 53 1.16 1.11 -4.51
N LEU A 54 0.87 1.34 -3.23
CA LEU A 54 1.74 0.90 -2.13
C LEU A 54 1.80 -0.63 -2.03
N ASP A 55 0.66 -1.32 -2.18
CA ASP A 55 0.60 -2.78 -2.17
C ASP A 55 1.40 -3.37 -3.35
N MET A 56 1.23 -2.82 -4.56
CA MET A 56 2.00 -3.24 -5.74
C MET A 56 3.50 -2.97 -5.58
N THR A 57 3.88 -1.81 -5.04
CA THR A 57 5.28 -1.46 -4.80
C THR A 57 5.90 -2.39 -3.76
N GLY A 58 5.18 -2.67 -2.67
CA GLY A 58 5.62 -3.60 -1.64
C GLY A 58 5.80 -5.03 -2.18
N ALA A 59 4.88 -5.50 -3.02
CA ALA A 59 4.99 -6.78 -3.69
C ALA A 59 6.22 -6.83 -4.62
N GLY A 60 6.43 -5.81 -5.45
CA GLY A 60 7.57 -5.74 -6.36
C GLY A 60 8.92 -5.70 -5.64
N VAL A 61 9.02 -4.96 -4.52
CA VAL A 61 10.23 -4.92 -3.70
C VAL A 61 10.53 -6.29 -3.08
N ARG A 62 9.51 -7.00 -2.60
CA ARG A 62 9.67 -8.37 -2.06
C ARG A 62 10.15 -9.33 -3.15
N GLU A 63 9.53 -9.28 -4.33
CA GLU A 63 9.93 -10.11 -5.48
C GLU A 63 11.38 -9.85 -5.91
N MET A 64 11.79 -8.58 -5.99
CA MET A 64 13.18 -8.21 -6.28
C MET A 64 14.15 -8.74 -5.23
N GLY A 65 13.77 -8.70 -3.95
CA GLY A 65 14.57 -9.26 -2.85
C GLY A 65 14.71 -10.78 -2.96
N ASP A 66 13.63 -11.48 -3.27
CA ASP A 66 13.63 -12.93 -3.46
C ASP A 66 14.47 -13.33 -4.68
N GLN A 67 14.37 -12.60 -5.80
CA GLN A 67 15.22 -12.79 -6.98
C GLN A 67 16.70 -12.53 -6.69
N ALA A 68 17.02 -11.46 -5.96
CA ALA A 68 18.40 -11.15 -5.59
C ALA A 68 19.01 -12.28 -4.75
N ARG A 69 18.25 -12.79 -3.76
CA ARG A 69 18.68 -13.91 -2.92
C ARG A 69 18.82 -15.22 -3.72
N ALA A 70 17.90 -15.50 -4.63
CA ALA A 70 17.99 -16.67 -5.50
C ALA A 70 19.23 -16.59 -6.40
N THR A 71 19.51 -15.41 -6.96
CA THR A 71 20.69 -15.17 -7.80
C THR A 71 21.98 -15.34 -7.01
N GLU A 72 22.03 -14.84 -5.77
CA GLU A 72 23.19 -15.03 -4.88
C GLU A 72 23.46 -16.51 -4.60
N LEU A 73 22.42 -17.30 -4.29
CA LEU A 73 22.55 -18.75 -4.07
C LEU A 73 23.08 -19.48 -5.30
N VAL A 74 22.55 -19.17 -6.50
CA VAL A 74 23.00 -19.76 -7.76
C VAL A 74 24.46 -19.42 -8.05
N ASN A 75 24.86 -18.17 -7.84
CA ASN A 75 26.24 -17.75 -8.02
C ASN A 75 27.19 -18.46 -7.05
N MET A 76 26.80 -18.63 -5.78
CA MET A 76 27.62 -19.32 -4.79
C MET A 76 27.86 -20.80 -5.16
N VAL A 77 26.82 -21.50 -5.62
CA VAL A 77 26.95 -22.88 -6.14
C VAL A 77 27.89 -22.93 -7.34
N THR A 78 27.72 -22.00 -8.28
CA THR A 78 28.56 -21.94 -9.49
C THR A 78 30.03 -21.69 -9.17
N VAL A 79 30.33 -20.81 -8.21
CA VAL A 79 31.70 -20.55 -7.74
C VAL A 79 32.31 -21.77 -7.05
N GLN A 80 31.54 -22.50 -6.22
CA GLN A 80 32.00 -23.74 -5.59
C GLN A 80 32.28 -24.86 -6.59
N ASP A 81 31.51 -24.92 -7.69
CA ASP A 81 31.73 -25.90 -8.76
C ASP A 81 32.95 -25.56 -9.63
N LEU A 82 33.27 -24.28 -9.81
CA LEU A 82 34.43 -23.80 -10.58
C LEU A 82 35.75 -23.83 -9.78
N ASP A 83 35.70 -23.69 -8.46
CA ASP A 83 36.84 -23.85 -7.56
C ASP A 83 36.54 -24.81 -6.40
N PRO A 84 36.79 -26.12 -6.58
CA PRO A 84 36.51 -27.13 -5.56
C PRO A 84 37.43 -27.04 -4.33
N SER A 85 38.45 -26.17 -4.34
CA SER A 85 39.33 -25.94 -3.20
C SER A 85 38.74 -25.01 -2.13
N ILE A 86 37.59 -24.39 -2.42
CA ILE A 86 36.83 -23.50 -1.51
C ILE A 86 35.85 -24.29 -0.59
N ARG A 87 35.84 -25.63 -0.67
CA ARG A 87 35.04 -26.50 0.21
C ARG A 87 35.59 -26.64 1.63
#